data_AF-A0A5Q0Q8S1-F1
#
_entry.id   AF-A0A5Q0Q8S1-F1
#
_cell.length_a   1.000
_cell.length_b   1.000
_cell.length_c   1.000
_cell.angle_alpha   90.00
_cell.angle_beta   90.00
_cell.angle_gamma   90.00
#
_symmetry.space_group_name_H-M   'P 1'
#
loop_
_entity.id
_entity.type
_entity.pdbx_description
1 polymer ?
#
loop_
_entity_poly.entity_id
_entity_poly.type
_entity_poly.pdbx_seq_one_letter_code
_entity_poly.pdbx_strand_id
1 'polypeptide(L)'
;MKLNTLFVAAVLASTSLSSCVFETAGDNQLKYTHTTLVDGDAYAFFRQVGAIVPFEASYAKHVETVGSAQAKEVAGKVAKVFADILPQMDSLATKFDVDFPILGAQQYTASTEVAANEPPIVDTANADSTTTPVAVAHNAEVYSDEAYLHHIQHQVAVVKEHFRRLSHNTNKELRDFAVAKSESIAELYKATGGKEEHAHH
;
A
#
# COMPACT_ATOMS: atom_id res chain seq x y z
N MET A 1 1.54 -23.49 -65.92
CA MET A 1 2.11 -22.75 -64.77
C MET A 1 1.19 -21.59 -64.44
N LYS A 2 0.38 -21.68 -63.36
CA LYS A 2 -0.43 -20.58 -62.78
C LYS A 2 -1.29 -21.15 -61.66
N LEU A 3 -0.78 -21.22 -60.42
CA LEU A 3 -1.56 -21.52 -59.21
C LEU A 3 -0.84 -21.13 -57.89
N ASN A 4 0.32 -20.45 -57.94
CA ASN A 4 1.15 -20.22 -56.75
C ASN A 4 1.08 -18.78 -56.18
N THR A 5 0.25 -17.90 -56.72
CA THR A 5 0.23 -16.47 -56.33
C THR A 5 -0.91 -16.06 -55.41
N LEU A 6 -1.89 -16.92 -55.11
CA LEU A 6 -3.03 -16.56 -54.24
C LEU A 6 -2.84 -16.88 -52.76
N PHE A 7 -1.91 -17.77 -52.38
CA PHE A 7 -1.68 -18.12 -50.98
C PHE A 7 -0.76 -17.16 -50.22
N VAL A 8 0.04 -16.36 -50.92
CA VAL A 8 1.00 -15.43 -50.29
C VAL A 8 0.31 -14.12 -49.86
N ALA A 9 -0.80 -13.74 -50.48
CA ALA A 9 -1.53 -12.51 -50.16
C ALA A 9 -2.41 -12.62 -48.90
N ALA A 10 -2.81 -13.82 -48.49
CA ALA A 10 -3.67 -14.03 -47.32
C ALA A 10 -2.91 -14.02 -45.98
N VAL A 11 -1.59 -14.25 -46.00
CA VAL A 11 -0.76 -14.28 -44.78
C VAL A 11 -0.27 -12.88 -44.37
N LEU A 12 -0.29 -11.92 -45.29
CA LEU A 12 0.16 -10.54 -45.02
C LEU A 12 -0.96 -9.62 -44.50
N ALA A 13 -2.22 -10.05 -44.56
CA ALA A 13 -3.37 -9.29 -44.06
C ALA A 13 -3.81 -9.70 -42.63
N SER A 14 -3.27 -10.79 -42.08
CA SER A 14 -3.63 -11.28 -40.74
C SER A 14 -2.76 -10.71 -39.62
N THR A 15 -1.65 -10.03 -39.93
CA THR A 15 -0.73 -9.48 -38.92
C THR A 15 -1.03 -8.02 -38.54
N SER A 16 -1.94 -7.35 -39.24
CA SER A 16 -2.27 -5.93 -39.00
C SER A 16 -3.39 -5.70 -37.97
N LEU A 17 -3.93 -6.74 -37.33
CA LEU A 17 -4.95 -6.62 -36.29
C LEU A 17 -4.46 -6.98 -34.87
N SER A 18 -3.19 -7.36 -34.69
CA SER A 18 -2.64 -7.71 -33.36
C SER A 18 -2.01 -6.55 -32.59
N SER A 19 -2.10 -5.30 -33.08
CA SER A 19 -1.45 -4.16 -32.37
C SER A 19 -2.30 -3.53 -31.26
N CYS A 20 -3.55 -3.94 -31.09
CA CYS A 20 -4.36 -3.57 -29.93
C CYS A 20 -4.30 -4.69 -28.89
N VAL A 21 -3.12 -4.95 -28.34
CA VAL A 21 -3.05 -5.65 -27.05
C VAL A 21 -3.56 -4.64 -26.03
N PHE A 22 -4.86 -4.70 -25.74
CA PHE A 22 -5.52 -3.76 -24.81
C PHE A 22 -4.81 -3.71 -23.45
N GLU A 23 -4.24 -4.83 -22.99
CA GLU A 23 -3.38 -4.88 -21.79
C GLU A 23 -2.13 -4.01 -21.96
N THR A 24 -1.38 -4.15 -23.05
CA THR A 24 -0.16 -3.35 -23.26
C THR A 24 -0.45 -1.86 -23.46
N ALA A 25 -1.62 -1.51 -24.01
CA ALA A 25 -2.07 -0.13 -24.09
C ALA A 25 -2.44 0.44 -22.71
N GLY A 26 -3.12 -0.34 -21.86
CA GLY A 26 -3.43 0.02 -20.47
C GLY A 26 -2.17 0.16 -19.61
N ASP A 27 -1.25 -0.80 -19.70
CA ASP A 27 0.02 -0.78 -18.96
C ASP A 27 0.89 0.45 -19.32
N ASN A 28 0.94 0.79 -20.61
CA ASN A 28 1.62 2.01 -21.05
C ASN A 28 0.85 3.27 -20.65
N GLN A 29 -0.49 3.22 -20.59
CA GLN A 29 -1.30 4.35 -20.14
C GLN A 29 -1.02 4.65 -18.66
N LEU A 30 -0.91 3.65 -17.79
CA LEU A 30 -0.50 3.86 -16.39
C LEU A 30 0.88 4.52 -16.30
N LYS A 31 1.85 4.00 -17.07
CA LYS A 31 3.23 4.53 -17.12
C LYS A 31 3.33 6.00 -17.56
N TYR A 32 2.45 6.48 -18.43
CA TYR A 32 2.53 7.83 -19.00
C TYR A 32 1.48 8.82 -18.48
N THR A 33 0.37 8.33 -17.93
CA THR A 33 -0.75 9.17 -17.48
C THR A 33 -0.95 9.15 -15.96
N HIS A 34 -0.36 8.17 -15.25
CA HIS A 34 -0.57 7.96 -13.82
C HIS A 34 -2.06 7.91 -13.44
N THR A 35 -2.91 7.47 -14.37
CA THR A 35 -4.36 7.38 -14.16
C THR A 35 -4.66 6.22 -13.23
N THR A 36 -5.39 6.47 -12.15
CA THR A 36 -5.84 5.45 -11.21
C THR A 36 -7.34 5.23 -11.29
N LEU A 37 -7.80 4.00 -11.03
CA LEU A 37 -9.21 3.62 -11.05
C LEU A 37 -9.89 3.75 -9.67
N VAL A 38 -9.19 4.33 -8.69
CA VAL A 38 -9.69 4.52 -7.33
C VAL A 38 -10.04 5.97 -7.05
N ASP A 39 -10.96 6.21 -6.11
CA ASP A 39 -11.25 7.56 -5.63
C ASP A 39 -10.13 8.09 -4.72
N GLY A 40 -10.20 9.38 -4.35
CA GLY A 40 -9.16 10.03 -3.55
C GLY A 40 -8.91 9.36 -2.19
N ASP A 41 -9.95 8.80 -1.56
CA ASP A 41 -9.82 8.12 -0.27
C ASP A 41 -9.09 6.78 -0.40
N ALA A 42 -9.40 6.02 -1.44
CA ALA A 42 -8.70 4.79 -1.75
C ALA A 42 -7.26 5.06 -2.24
N TYR A 43 -7.03 6.11 -3.01
CA TYR A 43 -5.68 6.50 -3.41
C TYR A 43 -4.83 6.85 -2.18
N ALA A 44 -5.37 7.67 -1.28
CA ALA A 44 -4.72 8.00 -0.01
C ALA A 44 -4.48 6.76 0.88
N PHE A 45 -5.42 5.79 0.89
CA PHE A 45 -5.22 4.50 1.55
C PHE A 45 -3.98 3.79 1.01
N PHE A 46 -3.88 3.59 -0.31
CA PHE A 46 -2.76 2.84 -0.88
C PHE A 46 -1.42 3.55 -0.70
N ARG A 47 -1.39 4.88 -0.79
CA ARG A 47 -0.18 5.67 -0.53
C ARG A 47 0.26 5.59 0.94
N GLN A 48 -0.66 5.81 1.88
CA GLN A 48 -0.31 5.89 3.29
C GLN A 48 -0.10 4.49 3.89
N VAL A 49 -1.09 3.61 3.75
CA VAL A 49 -1.03 2.25 4.31
C VAL A 49 0.01 1.43 3.56
N GLY A 50 0.16 1.62 2.25
CA GLY A 50 1.19 0.97 1.45
C GLY A 50 2.62 1.40 1.82
N ALA A 51 2.83 2.58 2.40
CA ALA A 51 4.13 2.99 2.94
C ALA A 51 4.36 2.45 4.36
N ILE A 52 3.34 2.52 5.22
CA ILE A 52 3.44 2.12 6.62
C ILE A 52 3.60 0.60 6.76
N VAL A 53 2.75 -0.19 6.12
CA VAL A 53 2.65 -1.64 6.38
C VAL A 53 3.94 -2.40 6.06
N PRO A 54 4.60 -2.21 4.90
CA PRO A 54 5.89 -2.87 4.61
C PRO A 54 7.01 -2.46 5.58
N PHE A 55 7.09 -1.16 5.91
CA PHE A 55 8.09 -0.64 6.82
C PHE A 55 7.90 -1.21 8.23
N GLU A 56 6.70 -1.13 8.78
CA GLU A 56 6.42 -1.61 10.13
C GLU A 56 6.49 -3.14 10.24
N ALA A 57 6.12 -3.88 9.20
CA ALA A 57 6.27 -5.34 9.18
C ALA A 57 7.76 -5.76 9.26
N SER A 58 8.64 -5.01 8.59
CA SER A 58 10.09 -5.27 8.63
C SER A 58 10.73 -4.73 9.92
N TYR A 59 10.28 -3.59 10.43
CA TYR A 59 10.75 -3.05 11.70
C TYR A 59 10.36 -3.95 12.87
N ALA A 60 9.13 -4.46 12.88
CA ALA A 60 8.67 -5.41 13.88
C ALA A 60 9.56 -6.67 13.95
N LYS A 61 10.01 -7.21 12.81
CA LYS A 61 10.98 -8.33 12.79
C LYS A 61 12.31 -7.97 13.46
N HIS A 62 12.78 -6.73 13.32
CA HIS A 62 13.94 -6.27 14.07
C HIS A 62 13.66 -6.24 15.58
N VAL A 63 12.52 -5.69 15.99
CA VAL A 63 12.12 -5.60 17.41
C VAL A 63 11.95 -6.98 18.06
N GLU A 64 11.47 -7.98 17.33
CA GLU A 64 11.44 -9.37 17.81
C GLU A 64 12.82 -9.88 18.27
N THR A 65 13.90 -9.34 17.71
CA THR A 65 15.27 -9.71 18.09
C THR A 65 15.77 -8.92 19.30
N VAL A 66 15.54 -7.60 19.34
CA VAL A 66 16.18 -6.68 20.32
C VAL A 66 15.29 -6.21 21.48
N GLY A 67 13.96 -6.29 21.36
CA GLY A 67 13.04 -5.69 22.33
C GLY A 67 12.84 -6.48 23.62
N SER A 68 12.15 -5.87 24.60
CA SER A 68 11.64 -6.61 25.77
C SER A 68 10.51 -7.58 25.42
N ALA A 69 10.12 -8.44 26.37
CA ALA A 69 9.04 -9.41 26.19
C ALA A 69 7.75 -8.76 25.67
N GLN A 70 7.37 -7.59 26.22
CA GLN A 70 6.19 -6.84 25.76
C GLN A 70 6.36 -6.32 24.34
N ALA A 71 7.50 -5.68 24.03
CA ALA A 71 7.78 -5.15 22.70
C ALA A 71 7.81 -6.26 21.63
N LYS A 72 8.40 -7.42 21.96
CA LYS A 72 8.42 -8.60 21.09
C LYS A 72 7.02 -9.17 20.84
N GLU A 73 6.17 -9.23 21.87
CA GLU A 73 4.79 -9.72 21.71
C GLU A 73 3.99 -8.81 20.76
N VAL A 74 4.08 -7.49 20.97
CA VAL A 74 3.42 -6.50 20.10
C VAL A 74 3.97 -6.57 18.69
N ALA A 75 5.30 -6.61 18.54
CA ALA A 75 5.96 -6.73 17.25
C ALA A 75 5.54 -7.98 16.47
N GLY A 76 5.46 -9.15 17.12
CA GLY A 76 5.02 -10.36 16.45
C GLY A 76 3.57 -10.30 15.96
N LYS A 77 2.68 -9.65 16.70
CA LYS A 77 1.30 -9.41 16.25
C LYS A 77 1.26 -8.47 15.03
N VAL A 78 2.03 -7.39 15.08
CA VAL A 78 2.16 -6.42 13.97
C VAL A 78 2.71 -7.09 12.72
N ALA A 79 3.85 -7.77 12.83
CA ALA A 79 4.50 -8.45 11.71
C ALA A 79 3.56 -9.46 11.04
N LYS A 80 2.81 -10.22 11.85
CA LYS A 80 1.84 -11.19 11.34
C LYS A 80 0.68 -10.52 10.60
N VAL A 81 -0.04 -9.60 11.24
CA VAL A 81 -1.22 -8.96 10.64
C VAL A 81 -0.83 -8.18 9.38
N PHE A 82 0.30 -7.48 9.40
CA PHE A 82 0.78 -6.72 8.25
C PHE A 82 1.27 -7.62 7.11
N ALA A 83 1.97 -8.73 7.40
CA ALA A 83 2.32 -9.71 6.38
C ALA A 83 1.09 -10.35 5.72
N ASP A 84 0.01 -10.57 6.48
CA ASP A 84 -1.21 -11.18 5.97
C ASP A 84 -2.01 -10.25 5.03
N ILE A 85 -1.91 -8.93 5.19
CA ILE A 85 -2.63 -7.95 4.34
C ILE A 85 -1.84 -7.51 3.11
N LEU A 86 -0.50 -7.54 3.16
CA LEU A 86 0.36 -7.03 2.09
C LEU A 86 0.05 -7.61 0.69
N PRO A 87 -0.08 -8.94 0.52
CA PRO A 87 -0.36 -9.51 -0.81
C PRO A 87 -1.72 -9.07 -1.37
N GLN A 88 -2.71 -8.85 -0.49
CA GLN A 88 -4.04 -8.41 -0.90
C GLN A 88 -4.02 -6.94 -1.30
N MET A 89 -3.29 -6.10 -0.55
CA MET A 89 -3.11 -4.70 -0.89
C MET A 89 -2.37 -4.52 -2.22
N ASP A 90 -1.29 -5.27 -2.44
CA ASP A 90 -0.50 -5.23 -3.68
C ASP A 90 -1.32 -5.68 -4.89
N SER A 91 -2.11 -6.75 -4.74
CA SER A 91 -3.03 -7.21 -5.77
C SER A 91 -4.12 -6.18 -6.10
N LEU A 92 -4.70 -5.52 -5.09
CA LEU A 92 -5.71 -4.48 -5.30
C LEU A 92 -5.11 -3.21 -5.93
N ALA A 93 -3.92 -2.80 -5.51
CA ALA A 93 -3.21 -1.66 -6.10
C ALA A 93 -2.91 -1.91 -7.58
N THR A 94 -2.42 -3.11 -7.93
CA THR A 94 -2.20 -3.51 -9.32
C THR A 94 -3.51 -3.52 -10.11
N LYS A 95 -4.58 -4.09 -9.54
CA LYS A 95 -5.89 -4.20 -10.20
C LYS A 95 -6.53 -2.84 -10.50
N PHE A 96 -6.32 -1.84 -9.65
CA PHE A 96 -6.92 -0.52 -9.78
C PHE A 96 -5.93 0.55 -10.27
N ASP A 97 -4.84 0.13 -10.92
CA ASP A 97 -3.87 1.03 -11.55
C ASP A 97 -3.36 2.10 -10.57
N VAL A 98 -3.06 1.69 -9.34
CA VAL A 98 -2.46 2.58 -8.34
C VAL A 98 -0.96 2.57 -8.53
N ASP A 99 -0.42 3.68 -9.02
CA ASP A 99 1.02 3.87 -9.22
C ASP A 99 1.75 4.10 -7.89
N PHE A 100 1.83 3.04 -7.09
CA PHE A 100 2.61 2.99 -5.86
C PHE A 100 3.07 1.55 -5.60
N PRO A 101 4.38 1.28 -5.63
CA PRO A 101 4.89 -0.08 -5.45
C PRO A 101 4.82 -0.46 -3.97
N ILE A 102 3.74 -1.10 -3.53
CA ILE A 102 3.55 -1.49 -2.11
C ILE A 102 4.64 -2.46 -1.66
N LEU A 103 4.93 -3.50 -2.45
CA LEU A 103 6.03 -4.42 -2.15
C LEU A 103 7.42 -3.81 -2.38
N GLY A 104 7.52 -2.74 -3.18
CA GLY A 104 8.75 -1.98 -3.42
C GLY A 104 8.95 -0.81 -2.46
N ALA A 105 8.01 -0.58 -1.54
CA ALA A 105 8.09 0.51 -0.58
C ALA A 105 9.23 0.27 0.41
N GLN A 106 9.71 1.36 1.02
CA GLN A 106 10.83 1.33 1.93
C GLN A 106 10.59 0.33 3.07
N GLN A 107 11.53 -0.60 3.23
CA GLN A 107 11.58 -1.50 4.37
C GLN A 107 12.59 -0.97 5.39
N TYR A 108 12.40 -1.34 6.65
CA TYR A 108 13.35 -1.02 7.70
C TYR A 108 14.70 -1.70 7.45
N THR A 109 15.77 -0.92 7.49
CA THR A 109 17.16 -1.39 7.45
C THR A 109 17.88 -0.98 8.73
N ALA A 110 18.43 -1.95 9.47
CA ALA A 110 19.13 -1.69 10.73
C ALA A 110 20.45 -0.92 10.57
N SER A 111 20.96 -0.82 9.34
CA SER A 111 22.04 0.10 8.99
C SER A 111 21.43 1.39 8.44
N THR A 112 21.66 2.48 9.16
CA THR A 112 21.46 3.84 8.70
C THR A 112 22.43 4.15 7.55
N GLU A 113 22.14 3.65 6.35
CA GLU A 113 22.44 4.41 5.15
C GLU A 113 21.13 5.06 4.75
N VAL A 114 20.95 6.27 5.26
CA VAL A 114 19.95 7.20 4.75
C VAL A 114 20.25 7.33 3.27
N ALA A 115 19.45 6.70 2.43
CA ALA A 115 19.23 7.19 1.09
C ALA A 115 18.55 8.55 1.25
N ALA A 116 19.35 9.58 1.54
CA ALA A 116 19.01 10.94 1.21
C ALA A 116 18.85 10.94 -0.31
N ASN A 117 17.62 10.73 -0.79
CA ASN A 117 17.07 11.16 -2.07
C ASN A 117 15.74 10.43 -2.33
N GLU A 118 14.68 10.90 -1.71
CA GLU A 118 13.50 11.22 -2.50
C GLU A 118 12.88 12.50 -1.91
N PRO A 119 12.82 13.61 -2.67
CA PRO A 119 12.05 14.76 -2.22
C PRO A 119 10.60 14.32 -2.02
N PRO A 120 9.87 14.90 -1.05
CA PRO A 120 8.43 14.68 -0.97
C PRO A 120 7.86 15.00 -2.36
N ILE A 121 7.09 14.08 -2.93
CA ILE A 121 6.34 14.34 -4.16
C ILE A 121 5.33 15.43 -3.81
N VAL A 122 5.73 16.68 -3.98
CA VAL A 122 4.84 17.82 -4.05
C VAL A 122 4.23 17.75 -5.44
N ASP A 123 3.09 17.07 -5.52
CA ASP A 123 2.22 17.20 -6.67
C ASP A 123 1.60 18.60 -6.64
N THR A 124 2.25 19.55 -7.30
CA THR A 124 1.70 20.88 -7.53
C THR A 124 0.68 20.81 -8.67
N ALA A 125 -0.48 20.23 -8.39
CA ALA A 125 -1.65 20.34 -9.24
C ALA A 125 -2.94 20.30 -8.40
N ASN A 126 -3.50 21.49 -8.21
CA ASN A 126 -4.86 21.82 -7.78
C ASN A 126 -5.29 21.52 -6.32
N ALA A 127 -5.62 22.63 -5.68
CA ALA A 127 -6.31 22.76 -4.41
C ALA A 127 -7.68 22.07 -4.39
N ASP A 128 -7.90 21.19 -3.42
CA ASP A 128 -8.91 21.32 -2.34
C ASP A 128 -9.05 19.95 -1.65
N SER A 129 -8.13 19.63 -0.75
CA SER A 129 -8.28 18.55 0.23
C SER A 129 -7.28 18.76 1.36
N THR A 130 -7.79 19.01 2.55
CA THR A 130 -7.03 19.33 3.77
C THR A 130 -6.35 18.13 4.41
N THR A 131 -5.97 17.11 3.64
CA THR A 131 -5.15 16.00 4.14
C THR A 131 -3.73 16.20 3.68
N THR A 132 -2.96 16.97 4.46
CA THR A 132 -1.50 16.91 4.42
C THR A 132 -1.06 15.45 4.49
N PRO A 133 -0.20 14.95 3.58
CA PRO A 133 0.36 13.62 3.72
C PRO A 133 1.07 13.55 5.07
N VAL A 134 0.62 12.65 5.94
CA VAL A 134 1.27 12.42 7.23
C VAL A 134 2.62 11.82 6.90
N ALA A 135 3.69 12.60 7.12
CA ALA A 135 5.05 12.10 6.98
C ALA A 135 5.16 10.78 7.76
N VAL A 136 5.61 9.72 7.09
CA VAL A 136 5.95 8.47 7.76
C VAL A 136 7.07 8.83 8.72
N ALA A 137 6.74 9.01 10.00
CA ALA A 137 7.72 9.34 11.02
C ALA A 137 8.60 8.10 11.18
N HIS A 138 9.75 8.09 10.48
CA HIS A 138 10.75 7.05 10.68
C HIS A 138 11.20 7.11 12.15
N ASN A 139 11.36 5.93 12.75
CA ASN A 139 11.70 5.75 14.16
C ASN A 139 12.91 6.60 14.59
N ALA A 140 13.05 6.81 15.91
CA ALA A 140 14.25 7.41 16.48
C ALA A 140 15.51 6.67 16.01
N GLU A 141 16.61 7.41 15.77
CA GLU A 141 17.91 6.88 15.31
C GLU A 141 18.45 5.74 16.19
N VAL A 142 17.98 5.65 17.43
CA VAL A 142 18.31 4.57 18.39
C VAL A 142 17.02 3.91 18.86
N TYR A 143 16.96 2.58 18.75
CA TYR A 143 15.84 1.78 19.24
C TYR A 143 15.67 1.92 20.76
N SER A 144 14.43 2.11 21.21
CA SER A 144 14.00 1.88 22.59
C SER A 144 12.60 1.30 22.60
N ASP A 145 12.30 0.45 23.59
CA ASP A 145 10.98 -0.18 23.71
C ASP A 145 9.85 0.85 23.83
N GLU A 146 10.04 1.91 24.60
CA GLU A 146 9.04 2.96 24.81
C GLU A 146 8.76 3.73 23.52
N ALA A 147 9.81 4.17 22.81
CA ALA A 147 9.65 4.86 21.54
C ALA A 147 9.01 3.96 20.48
N TYR A 148 9.38 2.68 20.44
CA TYR A 148 8.78 1.70 19.55
C TYR A 148 7.29 1.52 19.82
N LEU A 149 6.90 1.26 21.08
CA LEU A 149 5.51 1.01 21.45
C LEU A 149 4.63 2.23 21.17
N HIS A 150 5.11 3.45 21.47
CA HIS A 150 4.38 4.67 21.15
C HIS A 150 4.24 4.89 19.63
N HIS A 151 5.34 4.68 18.89
CA HIS A 151 5.35 4.79 17.43
C HIS A 151 4.39 3.80 16.77
N ILE A 152 4.48 2.52 17.10
CA ILE A 152 3.65 1.51 16.46
C ILE A 152 2.17 1.65 16.82
N GLN A 153 1.86 2.12 18.03
CA GLN A 153 0.50 2.48 18.40
C GLN A 153 -0.07 3.57 17.47
N HIS A 154 0.72 4.62 17.21
CA HIS A 154 0.33 5.69 16.30
C HIS A 154 0.16 5.19 14.86
N GLN A 155 1.12 4.42 14.34
CA GLN A 155 1.05 3.89 12.97
C GLN A 155 -0.16 2.97 12.78
N VAL A 156 -0.44 2.08 13.73
CA VAL A 156 -1.63 1.22 13.69
C VAL A 156 -2.92 2.04 13.78
N ALA A 157 -2.94 3.17 14.51
CA ALA A 157 -4.08 4.09 14.52
C ALA A 157 -4.34 4.70 13.14
N VAL A 158 -3.28 5.15 12.46
CA VAL A 158 -3.36 5.70 11.10
C VAL A 158 -3.89 4.63 10.13
N VAL A 159 -3.34 3.42 10.18
CA VAL A 159 -3.80 2.29 9.37
C VAL A 159 -5.28 2.00 9.63
N LYS A 160 -5.70 1.92 10.90
CA LYS A 160 -7.10 1.71 11.29
C LYS A 160 -8.02 2.78 10.70
N GLU A 161 -7.65 4.05 10.77
CA GLU A 161 -8.47 5.13 10.23
C GLU A 161 -8.60 5.03 8.70
N HIS A 162 -7.51 4.73 8.00
CA HIS A 162 -7.56 4.51 6.55
C HIS A 162 -8.43 3.30 6.18
N PHE A 163 -8.38 2.19 6.92
CA PHE A 163 -9.29 1.06 6.75
C PHE A 163 -10.76 1.45 7.00
N ARG A 164 -11.03 2.28 8.02
CA ARG A 164 -12.38 2.79 8.30
C ARG A 164 -12.90 3.63 7.14
N ARG A 165 -12.12 4.56 6.61
CA ARG A 165 -12.51 5.37 5.44
C ARG A 165 -12.73 4.50 4.20
N LEU A 166 -11.86 3.52 3.96
CA LEU A 166 -12.00 2.57 2.85
C LEU A 166 -13.25 1.68 2.97
N SER A 167 -13.74 1.41 4.19
CA SER A 167 -14.99 0.65 4.40
C SER A 167 -16.26 1.40 3.94
N HIS A 168 -16.15 2.69 3.64
CA HIS A 168 -17.23 3.49 3.06
C HIS A 168 -17.03 3.77 1.56
N ASN A 169 -16.04 3.14 0.93
CA ASN A 169 -15.72 3.37 -0.46
C ASN A 169 -16.85 2.93 -1.40
N THR A 170 -17.01 3.66 -2.50
CA THR A 170 -17.99 3.32 -3.55
C THR A 170 -17.63 2.04 -4.29
N ASN A 171 -16.33 1.74 -4.42
CA ASN A 171 -15.84 0.50 -4.99
C ASN A 171 -16.13 -0.68 -4.05
N LYS A 172 -16.92 -1.65 -4.52
CA LYS A 172 -17.35 -2.80 -3.71
C LYS A 172 -16.18 -3.66 -3.25
N GLU A 173 -15.19 -3.90 -4.09
CA GLU A 173 -14.09 -4.79 -3.74
C GLU A 173 -13.17 -4.17 -2.69
N LEU A 174 -12.87 -2.87 -2.82
CA LEU A 174 -12.10 -2.13 -1.82
C LEU A 174 -12.83 -2.06 -0.47
N ARG A 175 -14.15 -1.83 -0.51
CA ARG A 175 -14.99 -1.84 0.68
C ARG A 175 -15.02 -3.22 1.35
N ASP A 176 -15.24 -4.28 0.58
CA ASP A 176 -15.30 -5.64 1.11
C ASP A 176 -13.96 -6.06 1.72
N PHE A 177 -12.84 -5.70 1.08
CA PHE A 177 -11.51 -5.87 1.63
C PHE A 177 -11.36 -5.14 2.97
N ALA A 178 -11.75 -3.88 3.03
CA ALA A 178 -11.65 -3.08 4.25
C ALA A 178 -12.49 -3.65 5.40
N VAL A 179 -13.74 -4.04 5.12
CA VAL A 179 -14.65 -4.65 6.10
C VAL A 179 -14.08 -5.98 6.60
N ALA A 180 -13.57 -6.83 5.69
CA ALA A 180 -13.01 -8.13 6.04
C ALA A 180 -11.76 -8.05 6.94
N LYS A 181 -11.02 -6.92 6.90
CA LYS A 181 -9.82 -6.70 7.73
C LYS A 181 -10.06 -5.80 8.93
N SER A 182 -11.22 -5.16 9.03
CA SER A 182 -11.53 -4.17 10.07
C SER A 182 -11.36 -4.71 11.49
N GLU A 183 -11.82 -5.94 11.74
CA GLU A 183 -11.69 -6.60 13.04
C GLU A 183 -10.23 -6.88 13.40
N SER A 184 -9.44 -7.46 12.49
CA SER A 184 -8.03 -7.77 12.79
C SER A 184 -7.20 -6.52 13.03
N ILE A 185 -7.49 -5.43 12.33
CA ILE A 185 -6.82 -4.13 12.53
C ILE A 185 -7.28 -3.48 13.85
N ALA A 186 -8.55 -3.61 14.23
CA ALA A 186 -9.04 -3.13 15.52
C ALA A 186 -8.44 -3.90 16.69
N GLU A 187 -8.31 -5.22 16.58
CA GLU A 187 -7.60 -6.06 17.55
C GLU A 187 -6.11 -5.70 17.65
N LEU A 188 -5.45 -5.45 16.52
CA LEU A 188 -4.07 -4.99 16.49
C LEU A 188 -3.91 -3.65 17.21
N TYR A 189 -4.83 -2.70 16.99
CA TYR A 189 -4.81 -1.40 17.66
C TYR A 189 -4.98 -1.54 19.18
N LYS A 190 -5.83 -2.46 19.65
CA LYS A 190 -5.95 -2.76 21.08
C LYS A 190 -4.67 -3.38 21.63
N ALA A 191 -4.03 -4.29 20.88
CA ALA A 191 -2.79 -4.95 21.28
C ALA A 191 -1.62 -3.97 21.41
N THR A 192 -1.60 -2.87 20.66
CA THR A 192 -0.59 -1.80 20.79
C THR A 192 -0.92 -0.79 21.91
N GLY A 193 -1.98 -1.01 22.69
CA GLY A 193 -2.38 -0.12 23.78
C GLY A 193 -3.36 0.99 23.37
N GLY A 194 -3.86 0.95 22.13
CA GLY A 194 -4.94 1.81 21.66
C GLY A 194 -6.25 1.59 22.42
N LYS A 195 -6.90 2.68 22.82
CA LYS A 195 -8.24 2.64 23.43
C LYS A 195 -9.25 2.95 22.34
N GLU A 196 -10.28 2.13 22.20
CA GLU A 196 -11.40 2.49 21.33
C GLU A 196 -12.21 3.59 22.00
N GLU A 197 -12.25 4.78 21.39
CA GLU A 197 -13.27 5.76 21.73
C GLU A 197 -14.62 5.13 21.43
N HIS A 198 -15.34 4.75 22.48
CA HIS A 198 -16.75 4.45 22.38
C HIS A 198 -17.42 5.79 22.10
N ALA A 199 -17.65 6.08 20.83
CA ALA A 199 -18.51 7.17 20.42
C ALA A 199 -19.86 6.96 21.12
N HIS A 200 -20.12 7.77 22.15
CA HIS A 200 -21.44 7.85 22.74
C HIS A 200 -22.39 8.40 21.68
N HIS A 201 -23.48 7.64 21.47
CA HIS A 201 -24.61 7.87 20.58
C HIS A 201 -25.00 9.34 20.33
#